data_AF-A0A7J4QDF4-F1
#
_entry.id   AF-A0A7J4QDF4-F1
#
_cell.length_a   1.000
_cell.length_b   1.000
_cell.length_c   1.000
_cell.angle_alpha   90.00
_cell.angle_beta   90.00
_cell.angle_gamma   90.00
#
_symmetry.space_group_name_H-M   'P 1'
#
loop_
_entity.id
_entity.type
_entity.pdbx_description
1 polymer ?
#
loop_
_entity_poly.entity_id
_entity_poly.type
_entity_poly.pdbx_seq_one_letter_code
_entity_poly.pdbx_strand_id
1 'polypeptide(L)'
;MSKLIYCATPSRIVKSNKGMITQIMDLVTNQGYGPLHPFQALPYERYEGGPVGRDKSMEFCLRLVDISDELWMFGISNGTLMEVVRAQGREKPVELKFEGFDPQWKEFYEQLGAEFGNPLDKMLAEMGLSK
;
A
#
# COMPACT_ATOMS: atom_id res chain seq x y z
N MET A 1 -20.68 -5.14 -8.23
CA MET A 1 -20.07 -6.24 -7.45
C MET A 1 -19.23 -5.61 -6.36
N SER A 2 -19.21 -6.20 -5.16
CA SER A 2 -18.28 -5.77 -4.10
C SER A 2 -16.85 -6.16 -4.48
N LYS A 3 -15.86 -5.34 -4.12
CA LYS A 3 -14.43 -5.58 -4.35
C LYS A 3 -13.69 -5.62 -3.02
N LEU A 4 -12.65 -6.44 -2.93
CA LEU A 4 -11.68 -6.46 -1.84
C LEU A 4 -10.47 -5.61 -2.22
N ILE A 5 -10.19 -4.55 -1.46
CA ILE A 5 -9.15 -3.58 -1.76
C ILE A 5 -7.98 -3.78 -0.80
N TYR A 6 -6.79 -4.08 -1.31
CA TYR A 6 -5.59 -4.10 -0.50
C TYR A 6 -5.09 -2.67 -0.23
N CYS A 7 -5.01 -2.28 1.05
CA CYS A 7 -4.63 -0.92 1.44
C CYS A 7 -3.13 -0.83 1.74
N ALA A 8 -2.30 -0.69 0.70
CA ALA A 8 -0.84 -0.59 0.82
C ALA A 8 -0.46 0.71 1.57
N THR A 9 0.10 0.55 2.77
CA THR A 9 0.26 1.65 3.75
C THR A 9 1.64 1.56 4.43
N PRO A 10 2.50 2.58 4.36
CA PRO A 10 3.76 2.61 5.09
C PRO A 10 3.57 2.60 6.62
N SER A 11 4.40 1.87 7.35
CA SER A 11 4.37 1.88 8.83
C SER A 11 4.61 3.28 9.41
N ARG A 12 5.38 4.14 8.73
CA ARG A 12 5.65 5.51 9.18
C ARG A 12 4.39 6.38 9.29
N ILE A 13 3.45 6.27 8.33
CA ILE A 13 2.23 7.10 8.35
C ILE A 13 1.24 6.63 9.39
N VAL A 14 1.20 5.32 9.65
CA VAL A 14 0.41 4.73 10.74
C VAL A 14 0.96 5.14 12.10
N LYS A 15 2.29 5.16 12.26
CA LYS A 15 2.94 5.58 13.51
C LYS A 15 2.76 7.07 13.79
N SER A 16 2.77 7.92 12.75
CA SER A 16 2.61 9.38 12.90
C SER A 16 1.16 9.81 13.10
N ASN A 17 0.17 9.01 12.69
CA ASN A 17 -1.24 9.31 12.84
C ASN A 17 -2.02 8.06 13.29
N LYS A 18 -2.39 8.01 14.57
CA LYS A 18 -3.14 6.89 15.18
C LYS A 18 -4.50 6.63 14.53
N GLY A 19 -5.12 7.63 13.88
CA GLY A 19 -6.39 7.49 13.17
C GLY A 19 -6.25 7.07 11.70
N MET A 20 -5.03 6.94 11.19
CA MET A 20 -4.77 6.73 9.76
C MET A 20 -5.42 5.45 9.22
N ILE A 21 -5.32 4.34 9.96
CA ILE A 21 -5.91 3.06 9.56
C ILE A 21 -7.43 3.20 9.39
N THR A 22 -8.10 3.81 10.37
CA THR A 22 -9.55 4.02 10.33
C THR A 22 -9.94 4.89 9.13
N GLN A 23 -9.23 6.00 8.90
CA GLN A 23 -9.49 6.88 7.75
C GLN A 23 -9.36 6.15 6.40
N ILE A 24 -8.34 5.30 6.26
CA ILE A 24 -8.13 4.48 5.06
C ILE A 24 -9.27 3.47 4.89
N MET A 25 -9.64 2.76 5.96
CA MET A 25 -10.70 1.76 5.92
C MET A 25 -12.08 2.38 5.65
N ASP A 26 -12.36 3.54 6.23
CA ASP A 26 -13.58 4.30 6.01
C ASP A 26 -13.66 4.80 4.57
N LEU A 27 -12.56 5.30 4.00
CA LEU A 27 -12.52 5.69 2.59
C LEU A 27 -12.95 4.54 1.68
N VAL A 28 -12.38 3.35 1.86
CA VAL A 28 -12.70 2.16 1.06
C VAL A 28 -14.14 1.71 1.29
N THR A 29 -14.59 1.68 2.55
CA THR A 29 -15.94 1.23 2.92
C THR A 29 -17.01 2.18 2.38
N ASN A 30 -16.77 3.49 2.40
CA ASN A 30 -17.67 4.51 1.86
C ASN A 30 -17.82 4.42 0.33
N GLN A 31 -16.91 3.73 -0.37
CA GLN A 31 -17.02 3.41 -1.80
C GLN A 31 -17.78 2.09 -2.06
N GLY A 32 -18.27 1.42 -1.01
CA GLY A 32 -18.98 0.15 -1.11
C GLY A 32 -18.07 -1.07 -1.26
N TYR A 33 -16.79 -0.94 -0.92
CA TYR A 33 -15.78 -2.00 -1.04
C TYR A 33 -15.31 -2.51 0.33
N GLY A 34 -14.73 -3.71 0.36
CA GLY A 34 -14.13 -4.30 1.55
C GLY A 34 -12.66 -3.89 1.71
N PRO A 35 -12.26 -3.23 2.81
CA PRO A 35 -10.86 -2.91 3.06
C PRO A 35 -10.07 -4.12 3.60
N LEU A 36 -8.97 -4.46 2.94
CA LEU A 36 -7.95 -5.39 3.42
C LEU A 36 -6.70 -4.61 3.83
N HIS A 37 -6.66 -4.17 5.09
CA HIS A 37 -5.54 -3.38 5.61
C HIS A 37 -4.48 -4.28 6.28
N PRO A 38 -3.20 -4.23 5.86
CA PRO A 38 -2.18 -5.17 6.32
C PRO A 38 -1.93 -5.12 7.83
N PHE A 39 -1.93 -3.93 8.44
CA PHE A 39 -1.76 -3.81 9.90
C PHE A 39 -2.94 -4.34 10.73
N GLN A 40 -4.11 -4.55 10.11
CA GLN A 40 -5.27 -5.19 10.76
C GLN A 40 -5.26 -6.70 10.52
N ALA A 41 -4.91 -7.14 9.30
CA ALA A 41 -4.82 -8.55 8.95
C ALA A 41 -3.60 -9.25 9.59
N LEU A 42 -2.50 -8.52 9.77
CA LEU A 42 -1.20 -9.01 10.24
C LEU A 42 -0.67 -8.12 11.39
N PRO A 43 -1.20 -8.25 12.63
CA PRO A 43 -0.78 -7.43 13.77
C PRO A 43 0.74 -7.48 14.06
N TYR A 44 1.35 -6.31 14.26
CA TYR A 44 2.81 -6.16 14.33
C TYR A 44 3.48 -7.09 15.36
N GLU A 45 2.93 -7.19 16.58
CA GLU A 45 3.50 -7.95 17.69
C GLU A 45 3.53 -9.47 17.43
N ARG A 46 2.65 -9.96 16.55
CA ARG A 46 2.61 -11.35 16.13
C ARG A 46 3.46 -11.60 14.88
N TYR A 47 3.52 -10.61 13.99
CA TYR A 47 4.11 -10.73 12.66
C TYR A 47 5.48 -10.06 12.60
N GLU A 48 5.58 -8.86 12.04
CA GLU A 48 6.87 -8.21 11.73
C GLU A 48 7.76 -8.00 12.96
N GLY A 49 7.19 -7.55 14.07
CA GLY A 49 7.90 -7.36 15.34
C GLY A 49 7.94 -8.60 16.24
N GLY A 50 7.33 -9.70 15.79
CA GLY A 50 7.16 -10.93 16.53
C GLY A 50 7.99 -12.09 15.98
N PRO A 51 7.64 -13.34 16.33
CA PRO A 51 8.40 -14.54 15.94
C PRO A 51 8.35 -14.84 14.43
N VAL A 52 7.42 -14.24 13.68
CA VAL A 52 7.37 -14.40 12.21
C VAL A 52 8.49 -13.60 11.54
N GLY A 53 8.76 -12.39 12.02
CA GLY A 53 9.76 -11.48 11.48
C GLY A 53 9.33 -10.78 10.20
N ARG A 54 10.14 -9.81 9.76
CA ARG A 54 9.83 -8.92 8.64
C ARG A 54 9.67 -9.63 7.29
N ASP A 55 10.62 -10.49 6.93
CA ASP A 55 10.65 -11.10 5.59
C ASP A 55 9.41 -11.97 5.32
N LYS A 56 9.06 -12.84 6.28
CA LYS A 56 7.84 -13.66 6.19
C LYS A 56 6.56 -12.83 6.26
N SER A 57 6.57 -11.74 7.03
CA SER A 57 5.43 -10.82 7.07
C SER A 57 5.20 -10.16 5.71
N MET A 58 6.29 -9.78 5.02
CA MET A 58 6.21 -9.27 3.66
C MET A 58 5.67 -10.32 2.69
N GLU A 59 6.11 -11.59 2.78
CA GLU A 59 5.53 -12.67 1.98
C GLU A 59 4.02 -12.81 2.19
N PHE A 60 3.54 -12.67 3.43
CA PHE A 60 2.11 -12.69 3.72
C PHE A 60 1.39 -11.48 3.13
N CYS A 61 1.94 -10.28 3.24
CA CYS A 61 1.39 -9.10 2.56
C CYS A 61 1.29 -9.31 1.04
N LEU A 62 2.31 -9.85 0.39
CA LEU A 62 2.26 -10.15 -1.06
C LEU A 62 1.18 -11.19 -1.41
N ARG A 63 0.91 -12.15 -0.52
CA ARG A 63 -0.23 -13.07 -0.67
C ARG A 63 -1.57 -12.38 -0.46
N LEU A 64 -1.66 -11.40 0.46
CA LEU A 64 -2.85 -10.57 0.62
C LEU A 64 -3.13 -9.74 -0.64
N VAL A 65 -2.09 -9.21 -1.29
CA VAL A 65 -2.19 -8.57 -2.61
C VAL A 65 -2.69 -9.58 -3.65
N ASP A 66 -2.22 -10.83 -3.64
CA ASP A 66 -2.66 -11.85 -4.60
C ASP A 66 -4.15 -12.21 -4.47
N ILE A 67 -4.77 -12.07 -3.30
CA ILE A 67 -6.20 -12.39 -3.09
C ILE A 67 -7.14 -11.18 -3.19
N SER A 68 -6.63 -9.95 -3.20
CA SER A 68 -7.46 -8.74 -3.36
C SER A 68 -7.91 -8.56 -4.82
N ASP A 69 -8.94 -7.77 -5.07
CA ASP A 69 -9.34 -7.41 -6.44
C ASP A 69 -8.47 -6.26 -6.96
N GLU A 70 -8.09 -5.32 -6.09
CA GLU A 70 -7.29 -4.15 -6.42
C GLU A 70 -6.27 -3.85 -5.32
N LEU A 71 -5.30 -2.98 -5.63
CA LEU A 71 -4.38 -2.38 -4.67
C LEU A 71 -4.55 -0.87 -4.67
N TRP A 72 -4.84 -0.29 -3.51
CA TRP A 72 -4.82 1.16 -3.32
C TRP A 72 -3.62 1.54 -2.46
N MET A 73 -2.77 2.42 -2.98
CA MET A 73 -1.51 2.82 -2.36
C MET A 73 -1.65 4.17 -1.66
N PHE A 74 -1.51 4.17 -0.34
CA PHE A 74 -1.71 5.35 0.51
C PHE A 74 -0.41 6.06 0.88
N GLY A 75 0.73 5.49 0.50
CA GLY A 75 2.03 6.13 0.69
C GLY A 75 3.20 5.25 0.27
N ILE A 76 4.39 5.83 0.29
CA ILE A 76 5.60 5.20 -0.28
C ILE A 76 6.55 4.71 0.81
N SER A 77 6.98 3.46 0.62
CA SER A 77 8.01 2.74 1.35
C SER A 77 8.51 1.58 0.49
N ASN A 78 9.62 0.94 0.90
CA ASN A 78 10.11 -0.26 0.23
C ASN A 78 9.01 -1.36 0.14
N GLY A 79 8.32 -1.63 1.25
CA GLY A 79 7.25 -2.64 1.28
C GLY A 79 6.06 -2.31 0.36
N THR A 80 5.61 -1.06 0.33
CA THR A 80 4.50 -0.68 -0.56
C THR A 80 4.89 -0.67 -2.04
N LEU A 81 6.15 -0.40 -2.39
CA LEU A 81 6.66 -0.55 -3.76
C LEU A 81 6.75 -2.03 -4.18
N MET A 82 7.19 -2.92 -3.28
CA MET A 82 7.15 -4.37 -3.52
C MET A 82 5.73 -4.86 -3.80
N GLU A 83 4.75 -4.39 -3.03
CA GLU A 83 3.33 -4.72 -3.20
C GLU A 83 2.77 -4.22 -4.55
N VAL A 84 3.15 -3.00 -4.98
CA VAL A 84 2.77 -2.47 -6.29
C VAL A 84 3.36 -3.31 -7.43
N VAL A 85 4.66 -3.62 -7.38
CA VAL A 85 5.31 -4.46 -8.39
C VAL A 85 4.62 -5.83 -8.47
N ARG A 86 4.22 -6.39 -7.32
CA ARG A 86 3.45 -7.63 -7.28
C ARG A 86 2.08 -7.48 -7.93
N ALA A 87 1.33 -6.43 -7.61
CA ALA A 87 0.01 -6.17 -8.18
C ALA A 87 0.08 -6.00 -9.71
N GLN A 88 1.05 -5.23 -10.21
CA GLN A 88 1.29 -5.03 -11.64
C GLN A 88 1.66 -6.35 -12.35
N GLY A 89 2.52 -7.17 -11.74
CA GLY A 89 2.86 -8.50 -12.25
C GLY A 89 1.68 -9.50 -12.22
N ARG A 90 0.58 -9.15 -11.56
CA ARG A 90 -0.69 -9.90 -11.54
C ARG A 90 -1.78 -9.22 -12.35
N GLU A 91 -1.45 -8.17 -13.10
CA GLU A 91 -2.38 -7.37 -13.90
C GLU A 91 -3.55 -6.81 -13.08
N LYS A 92 -3.31 -6.55 -11.78
CA LYS A 92 -4.32 -5.99 -10.89
C LYS A 92 -4.39 -4.47 -11.04
N PRO A 93 -5.59 -3.87 -10.97
CA PRO A 93 -5.72 -2.43 -10.90
C PRO A 93 -4.98 -1.88 -9.67
N VAL A 94 -4.24 -0.79 -9.89
CA VAL A 94 -3.56 -0.04 -8.84
C VAL A 94 -4.08 1.39 -8.84
N GLU A 95 -4.47 1.90 -7.69
CA GLU A 95 -4.84 3.31 -7.51
C GLU A 95 -3.90 4.01 -6.53
N LEU A 96 -3.51 5.24 -6.84
CA LEU A 96 -2.67 6.06 -5.96
C LEU A 96 -3.55 7.00 -5.13
N LYS A 97 -3.45 6.91 -3.80
CA LYS A 97 -4.24 7.65 -2.81
C LYS A 97 -3.33 8.45 -1.88
N PHE A 98 -2.37 9.18 -2.43
CA PHE A 98 -1.37 9.90 -1.62
C PHE A 98 -1.91 11.19 -0.99
N GLU A 99 -2.83 11.88 -1.68
CA GLU A 99 -3.37 13.16 -1.23
C GLU A 99 -4.10 12.99 0.10
N GLY A 100 -3.69 13.76 1.11
CA GLY A 100 -4.23 13.67 2.48
C GLY A 100 -3.67 12.53 3.33
N PHE A 101 -2.93 11.57 2.75
CA PHE A 101 -2.41 10.40 3.47
C PHE A 101 -0.88 10.43 3.65
N ASP A 102 -0.14 10.82 2.62
CA ASP A 102 1.32 10.78 2.64
C ASP A 102 1.94 12.05 2.02
N PRO A 103 2.14 13.14 2.78
CA PRO A 103 2.68 14.38 2.24
C PRO A 103 4.14 14.25 1.75
N GLN A 104 4.86 13.21 2.17
CA GLN A 104 6.27 13.00 1.83
C GLN A 104 6.46 11.99 0.69
N TRP A 105 5.38 11.52 0.06
CA TRP A 105 5.45 10.44 -0.94
C TRP A 105 6.50 10.72 -2.04
N LYS A 106 6.59 11.96 -2.53
CA LYS A 106 7.53 12.35 -3.59
C LYS A 106 8.97 12.09 -3.19
N GLU A 107 9.38 12.56 -2.01
CA GLU A 107 10.74 12.38 -1.50
C GLU A 107 11.08 10.90 -1.36
N PHE A 108 10.17 10.10 -0.81
CA PHE A 108 10.37 8.66 -0.69
C PHE A 108 10.43 7.96 -2.05
N TYR A 109 9.65 8.39 -3.04
CA TYR A 109 9.70 7.80 -4.38
C TYR A 109 11.00 8.14 -5.12
N GLU A 110 11.50 9.37 -4.98
CA GLU A 110 12.78 9.76 -5.57
C GLU A 110 13.94 8.94 -5.01
N GLN A 111 13.88 8.58 -3.73
CA GLN A 111 14.90 7.77 -3.06
C GLN A 111 14.81 6.28 -3.43
N LEU A 112 13.60 5.73 -3.53
CA LEU A 112 13.39 4.28 -3.60
C LEU A 112 12.96 3.79 -4.99
N GLY A 113 12.31 4.62 -5.79
CA GLY A 113 11.65 4.21 -7.04
C GLY A 113 12.58 3.47 -8.00
N ALA A 114 13.82 3.95 -8.13
CA ALA A 114 14.82 3.37 -9.02
C ALA A 114 15.17 1.91 -8.68
N GLU A 115 15.15 1.54 -7.41
CA GLU A 115 15.40 0.16 -6.95
C GLU A 115 14.32 -0.82 -7.46
N PHE A 116 13.14 -0.30 -7.78
CA PHE A 116 11.99 -1.08 -8.25
C PHE A 116 11.69 -0.87 -9.74
N GLY A 117 12.60 -0.23 -10.49
CA GLY A 117 12.38 0.08 -11.90
C GLY A 117 11.32 1.16 -12.14
N ASN A 118 11.13 2.06 -11.18
CA ASN A 118 10.18 3.17 -11.21
C ASN A 118 8.73 2.74 -11.54
N PRO A 119 8.12 1.87 -10.72
CA PRO A 119 6.85 1.22 -11.06
C PRO A 119 5.66 2.18 -11.14
N LEU A 120 5.80 3.42 -10.66
CA LEU A 120 4.72 4.41 -10.64
C LEU A 120 4.80 5.44 -11.78
N ASP A 121 5.88 5.49 -12.56
CA ASP A 121 6.12 6.62 -13.50
C ASP A 121 4.97 6.84 -14.48
N LYS A 122 4.47 5.76 -15.09
CA LYS A 122 3.33 5.83 -16.00
C LYS A 122 2.07 6.37 -15.32
N MET A 123 1.78 5.87 -14.12
CA MET A 123 0.59 6.27 -13.35
C MET A 123 0.69 7.73 -12.91
N LEU A 124 1.87 8.16 -12.46
CA LEU A 124 2.13 9.54 -12.07
C LEU A 124 1.98 10.49 -13.26
N ALA A 125 2.47 10.12 -14.45
CA ALA A 125 2.28 10.90 -15.66
C ALA A 125 0.79 11.04 -16.05
N GLU A 126 0.03 9.95 -15.98
CA GLU A 126 -1.42 9.95 -16.26
C GLU A 126 -2.22 10.83 -15.29
N MET A 127 -1.77 10.93 -14.03
CA MET A 127 -2.36 11.80 -13.01
C MET A 127 -1.87 13.26 -13.08
N GLY A 128 -0.95 13.62 -13.98
CA GLY A 128 -0.33 14.94 -14.02
C GLY A 128 0.57 15.23 -12.81
N LEU A 129 1.08 14.17 -12.17
CA LEU A 129 1.95 14.20 -10.99
C LEU A 129 3.40 13.81 -11.29
N SER A 130 3.75 13.60 -12.57
CA SER A 130 5.13 13.39 -13.00
C SER A 130 5.97 14.65 -12.78
N LYS A 131 7.29 14.47 -12.68
CA LYS A 131 8.26 15.57 -12.63
C LYS A 131 8.13 16.53 -13.81
#